data_AF-T0RF18-F1
#
_entry.id   AF-T0RF18-F1
#
_cell.length_a   1.000
_cell.length_b   1.000
_cell.length_c   1.000
_cell.angle_alpha   90.00
_cell.angle_beta   90.00
_cell.angle_gamma   90.00
#
_symmetry.space_group_name_H-M   'P 1'
#
loop_
_entity.id
_entity.type
_entity.pdbx_description
1 polymer ?
#
loop_
_entity_poly.entity_id
_entity_poly.type
_entity_poly.pdbx_seq_one_letter_code
_entity_poly.pdbx_strand_id
1 'polypeptide(L)'
;MKNTILALACLISLSSLAKDTFIITSDETFGPIIGFSDSSFNYKESDSVRSREFCFYGNINEVCSQIEEAAFLKSAMYGQGNHDDMKLLSCEVVGGEDEYSPEFVRTSYNLSDDYGSDFDVTRKIEKCVQSSMSK
;
A
#
# COMPACT_ATOMS: atom_id res chain seq x y z
N MET A 1 42.68 -13.29 -44.28
CA MET A 1 41.82 -14.35 -43.70
C MET A 1 41.79 -14.20 -42.19
N LYS A 2 40.59 -14.37 -41.59
CA LYS A 2 40.24 -14.36 -40.15
C LYS A 2 40.20 -12.96 -39.51
N ASN A 3 39.07 -12.25 -39.54
CA ASN A 3 37.85 -12.42 -38.72
C ASN A 3 38.15 -12.72 -37.25
N THR A 4 38.04 -11.70 -36.39
CA THR A 4 37.47 -11.89 -35.05
C THR A 4 36.51 -10.76 -34.75
N ILE A 5 35.28 -11.17 -34.45
CA ILE A 5 34.07 -10.39 -34.32
C ILE A 5 34.11 -9.60 -33.00
N LEU A 6 33.85 -8.29 -33.08
CA LEU A 6 33.56 -7.45 -31.93
C LEU A 6 32.04 -7.53 -31.69
N ALA A 7 31.60 -8.40 -30.79
CA ALA A 7 30.23 -8.40 -30.31
C ALA A 7 30.17 -9.05 -28.92
N LEU A 8 29.86 -8.25 -27.90
CA LEU A 8 28.75 -8.46 -26.97
C LEU A 8 28.94 -7.49 -25.78
N ALA A 9 28.68 -6.21 -26.00
CA ALA A 9 28.59 -5.24 -24.91
C ALA A 9 27.12 -5.07 -24.52
N CYS A 10 26.79 -5.55 -23.31
CA CYS A 10 25.71 -5.12 -22.44
C CYS A 10 24.30 -4.94 -23.03
N LEU A 11 23.64 -6.07 -23.30
CA LEU A 11 22.19 -6.17 -23.06
C LEU A 11 21.98 -6.65 -21.62
N ILE A 12 22.27 -5.80 -20.64
CA ILE A 12 21.67 -5.91 -19.31
C ILE A 12 20.64 -4.79 -19.23
N SER A 13 19.62 -4.89 -20.08
CA SER A 13 18.31 -4.32 -19.75
C SER A 13 17.83 -5.08 -18.53
N LEU A 14 18.15 -4.58 -17.34
CA LEU A 14 17.45 -4.94 -16.12
C LEU A 14 15.97 -4.65 -16.41
N SER A 15 15.23 -5.70 -16.73
CA SER A 15 13.79 -5.71 -16.63
C SER A 15 13.49 -5.24 -15.22
N SER A 16 13.04 -3.99 -15.08
CA SER A 16 12.23 -3.60 -13.95
C SER A 16 11.13 -4.65 -13.88
N LEU A 17 11.19 -5.57 -12.92
CA LEU A 17 10.03 -6.40 -12.64
C LEU A 17 8.91 -5.41 -12.37
N ALA A 18 7.95 -5.32 -13.28
CA ALA A 18 6.71 -4.65 -12.98
C ALA A 18 6.21 -5.32 -11.69
N LYS A 19 6.00 -4.53 -10.63
CA LYS A 19 5.32 -5.05 -9.45
C LYS A 19 3.91 -5.38 -9.92
N ASP A 20 3.63 -6.66 -10.14
CA ASP A 20 2.31 -7.15 -10.57
C ASP A 20 1.28 -7.06 -9.44
N THR A 21 1.75 -6.78 -8.22
CA THR A 21 0.94 -6.46 -7.06
C THR A 21 0.87 -4.96 -6.84
N PHE A 22 -0.32 -4.44 -6.57
CA PHE A 22 -0.49 -3.06 -6.09
C PHE A 22 -1.74 -2.93 -5.23
N ILE A 23 -1.68 -2.00 -4.29
CA ILE A 23 -2.80 -1.62 -3.44
C ILE A 23 -3.53 -0.45 -4.08
N ILE A 24 -4.86 -0.46 -4.06
CA ILE A 24 -5.71 0.68 -4.34
C ILE A 24 -6.19 1.24 -3.03
N THR A 25 -5.95 2.52 -2.82
CA THR A 25 -6.56 3.31 -1.76
C THR A 25 -7.66 4.18 -2.38
N SER A 26 -8.82 4.28 -1.76
CA SER A 26 -9.87 5.21 -2.21
C SER A 26 -10.58 5.90 -1.05
N ASP A 27 -11.07 7.10 -1.31
CA ASP A 27 -12.02 7.80 -0.46
C ASP A 27 -12.98 8.68 -1.28
N GLU A 28 -14.02 9.21 -0.64
CA GLU A 28 -15.07 10.00 -1.29
C GLU A 28 -14.57 11.29 -1.98
N THR A 29 -13.37 11.78 -1.65
CA THR A 29 -12.86 13.06 -2.19
C THR A 29 -11.83 12.88 -3.29
N PHE A 30 -10.96 11.88 -3.18
CA PHE A 30 -9.82 11.72 -4.09
C PHE A 30 -10.00 10.61 -5.12
N GLY A 31 -11.03 9.76 -4.98
CA GLY A 31 -11.21 8.59 -5.84
C GLY A 31 -10.08 7.56 -5.67
N PRO A 32 -9.95 6.57 -6.57
CA PRO A 32 -8.94 5.53 -6.45
C PRO A 32 -7.55 6.05 -6.79
N ILE A 33 -6.59 5.82 -5.90
CA ILE A 33 -5.16 6.03 -6.11
C ILE A 33 -4.42 4.70 -6.00
N ILE A 34 -3.36 4.54 -6.78
CA ILE A 34 -2.46 3.39 -6.69
C ILE A 34 -1.42 3.67 -5.62
N GLY A 35 -1.26 2.72 -4.71
CA GLY A 35 -0.38 2.78 -3.55
C GLY A 35 -1.16 2.71 -2.24
N PHE A 36 -0.48 2.23 -1.20
CA PHE A 36 -0.98 2.33 0.16
C PHE A 36 -0.74 3.75 0.68
N SER A 37 -1.82 4.47 0.96
CA SER A 37 -1.74 5.79 1.56
C SER A 37 -2.85 5.90 2.58
N ASP A 38 -2.50 6.01 3.85
CA ASP A 38 -3.45 6.42 4.87
C ASP A 38 -3.02 7.78 5.43
N SER A 39 -3.93 8.75 5.34
CA SER A 39 -3.88 9.99 6.10
C SER A 39 -5.27 10.17 6.67
N SER A 40 -5.57 9.36 7.68
CA SER A 40 -6.89 9.37 8.31
C SER A 40 -7.14 10.64 9.14
N PHE A 41 -6.20 11.58 9.22
CA PHE A 41 -6.42 12.86 9.88
C PHE A 41 -7.48 13.68 9.13
N ASN A 42 -8.59 13.98 9.82
CA ASN A 42 -9.58 14.92 9.35
C ASN A 42 -9.33 16.30 9.98
N TYR A 43 -8.46 17.10 9.35
CA TYR A 43 -8.11 18.45 9.81
C TYR A 43 -9.26 19.48 9.81
N LYS A 44 -10.48 19.07 9.44
CA LYS A 44 -11.67 19.95 9.35
C LYS A 44 -12.77 19.61 10.35
N GLU A 45 -12.74 18.46 11.01
CA GLU A 45 -13.74 18.06 12.02
C GLU A 45 -13.07 17.70 13.35
N SER A 46 -13.86 17.46 14.39
CA SER A 46 -13.38 16.96 15.67
C SER A 46 -12.78 15.56 15.51
N ASP A 47 -11.49 15.49 15.17
CA ASP A 47 -10.55 14.37 15.27
C ASP A 47 -11.13 12.97 15.00
N SER A 48 -11.97 12.83 13.97
CA SER A 48 -12.47 11.54 13.53
C SER A 48 -11.56 10.99 12.43
N VAL A 49 -11.17 9.71 12.59
CA VAL A 49 -10.40 8.95 11.59
C VAL A 49 -11.20 8.91 10.29
N ARG A 50 -10.68 9.53 9.23
CA ARG A 50 -11.28 9.51 7.91
C ARG A 50 -11.40 8.06 7.41
N SER A 51 -12.60 7.69 6.96
CA SER A 51 -12.80 6.38 6.34
C SER A 51 -12.10 6.33 4.97
N ARG A 52 -11.20 5.37 4.80
CA ARG A 52 -10.58 5.02 3.52
C ARG A 52 -10.81 3.55 3.24
N GLU A 53 -11.03 3.24 1.97
CA GLU A 53 -11.17 1.88 1.47
C GLU A 53 -9.84 1.43 0.85
N PHE A 54 -9.55 0.13 1.03
CA PHE A 54 -8.31 -0.48 0.57
C PHE A 54 -8.62 -1.83 -0.07
N CYS A 55 -8.04 -2.08 -1.24
CA CYS A 55 -8.03 -3.41 -1.85
C CYS A 55 -6.73 -3.65 -2.60
N PHE A 56 -6.40 -4.89 -2.97
CA PHE A 56 -5.20 -5.20 -3.74
C PHE A 56 -5.48 -5.97 -5.05
N TYR A 57 -4.62 -5.76 -6.05
CA TYR A 57 -4.43 -6.65 -7.20
C TYR A 57 -3.11 -7.40 -7.07
N GLY A 58 -3.00 -8.58 -7.67
CA GLY A 58 -1.77 -9.38 -7.70
C GLY A 58 -1.64 -10.40 -6.57
N ASN A 59 -0.42 -10.55 -6.03
CA ASN A 59 -0.03 -11.55 -5.04
C ASN A 59 -0.20 -11.01 -3.61
N ILE A 60 -1.05 -11.65 -2.82
CA ILE A 60 -1.32 -11.25 -1.43
C ILE A 60 -0.06 -11.20 -0.55
N ASN A 61 0.91 -12.08 -0.82
CA ASN A 61 2.15 -12.15 -0.04
C ASN A 61 3.06 -10.93 -0.23
N GLU A 62 2.85 -10.13 -1.29
CA GLU A 62 3.60 -8.90 -1.55
C GLU A 62 2.96 -7.66 -0.93
N VAL A 63 1.69 -7.75 -0.51
CA VAL A 63 0.92 -6.61 0.01
C VAL A 63 1.56 -6.02 1.27
N CYS A 64 1.98 -6.86 2.23
CA CYS A 64 2.63 -6.37 3.45
C CYS A 64 3.94 -5.63 3.17
N SER A 65 4.75 -6.10 2.21
CA SER A 65 5.98 -5.39 1.83
C SER A 65 5.72 -3.99 1.26
N GLN A 66 4.60 -3.79 0.56
CA GLN A 66 4.21 -2.47 0.07
C GLN A 66 3.70 -1.55 1.18
N ILE A 67 3.00 -2.11 2.17
CA ILE A 67 2.53 -1.36 3.34
C ILE A 67 3.73 -0.95 4.21
N GLU A 68 4.69 -1.85 4.43
CA GLU A 68 5.95 -1.57 5.11
C GLU A 68 6.73 -0.45 4.41
N GLU A 69 6.87 -0.53 3.08
CA GLU A 69 7.53 0.50 2.26
C GLU A 69 6.81 1.85 2.41
N ALA A 70 5.48 1.86 2.34
CA ALA A 70 4.68 3.08 2.51
C ALA A 70 4.80 3.68 3.92
N ALA A 71 4.78 2.85 4.97
CA ALA A 71 4.99 3.28 6.36
C ALA A 71 6.37 3.89 6.57
N PHE A 72 7.40 3.21 6.07
CA PHE A 72 8.77 3.70 6.13
C PHE A 72 8.91 5.06 5.43
N LEU A 73 8.37 5.21 4.21
CA LEU A 73 8.42 6.47 3.47
C LEU A 73 7.66 7.59 4.20
N LYS A 74 6.48 7.30 4.74
CA LYS A 74 5.68 8.27 5.49
C LYS A 74 6.43 8.77 6.74
N SER A 75 7.01 7.85 7.51
CA SER A 75 7.79 8.20 8.71
C SER A 75 9.09 8.93 8.37
N ALA A 76 9.77 8.55 7.29
CA ALA A 76 10.95 9.28 6.80
C ALA A 76 10.60 10.72 6.38
N MET A 77 9.44 10.91 5.74
CA MET A 77 8.93 12.23 5.36
C MET A 77 8.55 13.07 6.59
N TYR A 78 7.97 12.47 7.63
CA TYR A 78 7.72 13.14 8.91
C TYR A 78 9.03 13.68 9.53
N GLY A 79 10.07 12.85 9.55
CA GLY A 79 11.42 13.28 9.98
C GLY A 79 12.05 14.38 9.12
N GLN A 80 11.49 14.66 7.94
CA GLN A 80 11.89 15.76 7.03
C GLN A 80 10.99 16.99 7.14
N GLY A 81 10.05 17.02 8.08
CA GLY A 81 9.18 18.17 8.37
C GLY A 81 7.76 18.07 7.79
N ASN A 82 7.33 16.90 7.31
CA ASN A 82 5.90 16.68 7.07
C ASN A 82 5.13 16.48 8.38
N HIS A 83 3.83 16.71 8.34
CA HIS A 83 2.98 16.73 9.53
C HIS A 83 2.50 15.36 9.99
N ASP A 84 2.42 14.39 9.08
CA ASP A 84 1.82 13.08 9.35
C ASP A 84 2.89 11.99 9.47
N ASP A 85 2.83 11.18 10.52
CA ASP A 85 3.61 9.95 10.68
C ASP A 85 2.71 8.70 10.55
N MET A 86 3.33 7.58 10.19
CA MET A 86 2.69 6.27 10.21
C MET A 86 3.69 5.22 10.68
N LYS A 87 3.37 4.59 11.81
CA LYS A 87 4.16 3.50 12.37
C LYS A 87 3.42 2.19 12.22
N LEU A 88 3.92 1.32 11.34
CA LEU A 88 3.39 -0.03 11.20
C LEU A 88 3.63 -0.84 12.48
N LEU A 89 2.57 -1.41 13.03
CA LEU A 89 2.62 -2.26 14.23
C LEU A 89 2.56 -3.74 13.85
N SER A 90 1.71 -4.10 12.89
CA SER A 90 1.62 -5.46 12.35
C SER A 90 1.07 -5.46 10.93
N CYS A 91 1.48 -6.46 10.14
CA CYS A 91 0.86 -6.79 8.86
C CYS A 91 0.92 -8.31 8.69
N GLU A 92 -0.24 -8.94 8.55
CA GLU A 92 -0.36 -10.40 8.46
C GLU A 92 -1.31 -10.79 7.33
N VAL A 93 -0.93 -11.85 6.59
CA VAL A 93 -1.86 -12.55 5.71
C VAL A 93 -2.70 -13.47 6.58
N VAL A 94 -4.00 -13.21 6.61
CA VAL A 94 -4.97 -13.99 7.37
C VAL A 94 -5.70 -14.92 6.42
N GLY A 95 -5.65 -16.22 6.73
CA GLY A 95 -6.42 -17.22 6.00
C GLY A 95 -7.92 -16.97 6.10
N GLY A 96 -8.67 -17.44 5.11
CA GLY A 96 -10.13 -17.43 5.15
C GLY A 96 -10.67 -18.07 6.44
N GLU A 97 -11.71 -17.47 7.02
CA GLU A 97 -12.39 -18.02 8.20
C GLU A 97 -13.09 -19.36 7.90
N ASP A 98 -13.34 -19.64 6.63
CA ASP A 98 -13.86 -20.91 6.08
C ASP A 98 -13.39 -21.10 4.61
N GLU A 99 -13.83 -22.19 3.97
CA GLU A 99 -13.51 -22.52 2.56
C GLU A 99 -14.05 -21.49 1.55
N TYR A 100 -15.02 -20.66 1.96
CA TYR A 100 -15.65 -19.64 1.10
C TYR A 100 -15.09 -18.24 1.32
N SER A 101 -14.34 -18.04 2.40
CA SER A 101 -13.78 -16.77 2.80
C SER A 101 -12.42 -16.58 2.12
N PRO A 102 -12.24 -15.53 1.31
CA PRO A 102 -10.95 -15.27 0.69
C PRO A 102 -9.91 -14.88 1.75
N GLU A 103 -8.64 -15.17 1.47
CA GLU A 103 -7.53 -14.64 2.24
C GLU A 103 -7.51 -13.11 2.16
N PHE A 104 -7.11 -12.47 3.24
CA PHE A 104 -7.01 -11.01 3.32
C PHE A 104 -5.77 -10.60 4.11
N VAL A 105 -5.35 -9.36 3.94
CA VAL A 105 -4.30 -8.78 4.79
C VAL A 105 -4.95 -8.00 5.93
N ARG A 106 -4.58 -8.33 7.17
CA ARG A 106 -4.85 -7.49 8.33
C ARG A 106 -3.61 -6.66 8.61
N THR A 107 -3.77 -5.36 8.65
CA THR A 107 -2.69 -4.44 9.02
C THR A 107 -3.14 -3.57 10.19
N SER A 108 -2.26 -3.35 11.14
CA SER A 108 -2.46 -2.40 12.23
C SER A 108 -1.28 -1.45 12.29
N TYR A 109 -1.58 -0.16 12.43
CA TYR A 109 -0.58 0.90 12.48
C TYR A 109 -1.07 2.04 13.34
N ASN A 110 -0.12 2.78 13.88
CA ASN A 110 -0.37 4.01 14.58
C ASN A 110 -0.20 5.19 13.60
N LEU A 111 -1.19 6.09 13.57
CA LEU A 111 -1.12 7.35 12.86
C LEU A 111 -0.99 8.46 13.91
N SER A 112 0.10 9.23 13.83
CA SER A 112 0.28 10.43 14.64
C SER A 112 0.56 11.67 13.79
N ASP A 113 0.26 12.85 14.32
CA ASP A 113 0.64 14.13 13.69
C ASP A 113 1.40 15.04 14.67
N ASP A 114 1.95 16.15 14.17
CA ASP A 114 2.61 17.16 14.99
C ASP A 114 1.65 18.13 15.72
N TYR A 115 0.34 17.94 15.56
CA TYR A 115 -0.72 18.66 16.26
C TYR A 115 -1.21 17.94 17.53
N GLY A 116 -0.73 16.71 17.78
CA GLY A 116 -1.01 15.92 18.97
C GLY A 116 -2.02 14.79 18.76
N SER A 117 -2.44 14.53 17.53
CA SER A 117 -3.28 13.38 17.19
C SER A 117 -2.47 12.08 17.28
N ASP A 118 -3.11 11.03 17.77
CA ASP A 118 -2.51 9.71 17.96
C ASP A 118 -3.61 8.64 17.89
N PHE A 119 -3.65 7.86 16.81
CA PHE A 119 -4.69 6.89 16.52
C PHE A 119 -4.14 5.53 16.15
N ASP A 120 -4.58 4.49 16.86
CA ASP A 120 -4.39 3.12 16.42
C ASP A 120 -5.48 2.73 15.41
N VAL A 121 -5.03 2.35 14.21
CA VAL A 121 -5.89 1.98 13.09
C VAL A 121 -5.65 0.51 12.73
N THR A 122 -6.72 -0.21 12.43
CA THR A 122 -6.66 -1.55 11.84
C THR A 122 -7.44 -1.58 10.54
N ARG A 123 -6.83 -2.13 9.48
CA ARG A 123 -7.48 -2.31 8.17
C ARG A 123 -7.51 -3.78 7.78
N LYS A 124 -8.61 -4.14 7.12
CA LYS A 124 -8.76 -5.37 6.34
C LYS A 124 -8.56 -4.98 4.87
N ILE A 125 -7.60 -5.60 4.19
CA ILE A 125 -7.30 -5.34 2.78
C ILE A 125 -7.56 -6.62 2.01
N GLU A 126 -8.64 -6.62 1.24
CA GLU A 126 -9.08 -7.75 0.43
C GLU A 126 -8.68 -7.58 -1.03
N LYS A 127 -8.76 -8.66 -1.80
CA LYS A 127 -8.56 -8.58 -3.24
C LYS A 127 -9.63 -7.65 -3.84
N CYS A 128 -9.22 -6.75 -4.73
CA CYS A 128 -10.17 -5.91 -5.43
C CYS A 128 -11.13 -6.80 -6.23
N VAL A 129 -12.44 -6.65 -5.97
CA VAL A 129 -13.46 -7.23 -6.82
C VAL A 129 -13.57 -6.36 -8.07
N GLN A 130 -13.39 -6.95 -9.24
CA GLN A 130 -13.92 -6.33 -10.45
C GLN A 130 -15.43 -6.22 -10.22
N SER A 131 -15.95 -5.01 -10.02
CA SER A 131 -17.37 -4.83 -10.20
C SER A 131 -17.62 -5.22 -11.65
N SER A 132 -18.39 -6.29 -11.85
CA SER A 132 -18.95 -6.59 -13.16
C SER A 132 -19.67 -5.32 -13.58
N MET A 133 -19.09 -4.58 -14.52
CA MET A 133 -19.80 -3.53 -15.23
C MET A 133 -20.91 -4.23 -16.02
N SER A 134 -22.02 -4.52 -15.34
CA SER A 134 -23.30 -4.77 -15.96
C SER A 134 -23.97 -3.41 -16.12
N LYS A 135 -23.70 -2.77 -17.24
CA LYS A 135 -24.72 -2.09 -18.05
C LYS A 135 -24.41 -2.34 -19.51
#